data_AF-A0A8H4Z8M6-F1
#
_entry.id   AF-A0A8H4Z8M6-F1
#
_cell.length_a   1.000
_cell.length_b   1.000
_cell.length_c   1.000
_cell.angle_alpha   90.00
_cell.angle_beta   90.00
_cell.angle_gamma   90.00
#
_symmetry.space_group_name_H-M   'P 1'
#
loop_
_entity.id
_entity.type
_entity.pdbx_description
1 polymer ?
#
loop_
_entity_poly.entity_id
_entity_poly.type
_entity_poly.pdbx_seq_one_letter_code
_entity_poly.pdbx_strand_id
1 'polypeptide(L)'
;MIDTRDFPEKTFLRDFDALEWLGEKLDPELRELYDKRKRQFYFGEYLTQGRVDIEGKCVEMTMQQLVGGGLFTVICPGLNEPNNNWVEWAKPVCELRVGIGESHVVDQKQIRSAIFVAKDCVGDRFLVPFALMLLGLRSQRKDDEKIANAFRAMFTNEELNLGEIKYDVEAKRVLDGGTSVMEELKRFQELMEMINTSSNDAAEKERLEEGIAAISDSFVRLSATESSNVIFSSRRRRVVKKP
;
A
#
# COMPACT_ATOMS: atom_id res chain seq x y z
N MET A 1 -4.60 -12.34 -0.05
CA MET A 1 -5.25 -13.08 -1.13
C MET A 1 -5.68 -12.13 -2.22
N ILE A 2 -5.01 -12.22 -3.37
CA ILE A 2 -5.40 -11.49 -4.57
C ILE A 2 -6.68 -12.14 -5.09
N ASP A 3 -7.66 -11.34 -5.50
CA ASP A 3 -8.85 -11.88 -6.14
C ASP A 3 -8.48 -12.45 -7.53
N THR A 4 -8.51 -13.77 -7.66
CA THR A 4 -8.18 -14.46 -8.90
C THR A 4 -9.41 -14.81 -9.74
N ARG A 5 -10.61 -14.33 -9.38
CA ARG A 5 -11.88 -14.74 -10.04
C ARG A 5 -12.00 -14.29 -11.49
N ASP A 6 -11.25 -13.25 -11.89
CA ASP A 6 -11.23 -12.75 -13.27
C ASP A 6 -10.21 -13.49 -14.17
N PHE A 7 -9.42 -14.40 -13.61
CA PHE A 7 -8.52 -15.26 -14.40
C PHE A 7 -9.29 -16.47 -14.95
N PRO A 8 -8.84 -17.07 -16.07
CA PRO A 8 -9.42 -18.30 -16.57
C PRO A 8 -9.53 -19.37 -15.48
N GLU A 9 -10.60 -20.16 -15.51
CA GLU A 9 -10.76 -21.27 -14.57
C GLU A 9 -9.52 -22.16 -14.55
N LYS A 10 -9.17 -22.64 -13.36
CA LYS A 10 -8.02 -23.54 -13.11
C LYS A 10 -6.63 -22.90 -13.27
N THR A 11 -6.55 -21.58 -13.45
CA THR A 11 -5.24 -20.87 -13.44
C THR A 11 -4.57 -20.94 -12.05
N PHE A 12 -5.38 -20.80 -11.00
CA PHE A 12 -4.92 -20.77 -9.62
C PHE A 12 -5.69 -21.81 -8.80
N LEU A 13 -4.97 -22.56 -7.96
CA LEU A 13 -5.57 -23.47 -6.98
C LEU A 13 -4.97 -23.12 -5.61
N ARG A 14 -5.80 -22.81 -4.63
CA ARG A 14 -5.31 -22.61 -3.26
C ARG A 14 -4.79 -23.93 -2.72
N ASP A 15 -3.65 -23.89 -2.05
CA ASP A 15 -2.99 -25.10 -1.54
C ASP A 15 -3.91 -25.89 -0.60
N PHE A 16 -4.63 -25.19 0.27
CA PHE A 16 -5.54 -25.78 1.22
C PHE A 16 -6.77 -26.41 0.57
N ASP A 17 -7.32 -25.80 -0.49
CA ASP A 17 -8.43 -26.40 -1.25
C ASP A 17 -7.97 -27.69 -1.95
N ALA A 18 -6.73 -27.72 -2.42
CA ALA A 18 -6.14 -28.93 -3.02
C ALA A 18 -6.03 -30.06 -1.98
N LEU A 19 -5.51 -29.75 -0.79
CA LEU A 19 -5.37 -30.72 0.30
C LEU A 19 -6.73 -31.22 0.80
N GLU A 20 -7.73 -30.32 0.92
CA GLU A 20 -9.09 -30.69 1.31
C GLU A 20 -9.74 -31.61 0.27
N TRP A 21 -9.59 -31.30 -1.03
CA TRP A 21 -10.13 -32.13 -2.10
C TRP A 21 -9.50 -33.53 -2.15
N LEU A 22 -8.19 -33.64 -1.88
CA LEU A 22 -7.48 -34.91 -1.84
C LEU A 22 -7.94 -35.83 -0.69
N GLY A 23 -8.49 -35.25 0.39
CA GLY A 23 -9.27 -35.96 1.41
C GLY A 23 -8.55 -37.14 2.09
N GLU A 24 -9.30 -38.17 2.51
CA GLU A 24 -8.74 -39.34 3.23
C GLU A 24 -7.79 -40.23 2.41
N LYS A 25 -7.63 -39.95 1.11
CA LYS A 25 -6.70 -40.66 0.21
C LYS A 25 -5.30 -40.05 0.21
N LEU A 26 -5.06 -39.04 1.05
CA LEU A 26 -3.73 -38.47 1.25
C LEU A 26 -2.77 -39.57 1.73
N ASP A 27 -1.68 -39.71 0.99
CA ASP A 27 -0.45 -40.31 1.53
C ASP A 27 -0.13 -39.70 2.91
N PRO A 28 0.47 -40.43 3.87
CA PRO A 28 0.68 -39.94 5.22
C PRO A 28 1.36 -38.56 5.30
N GLU A 29 2.27 -38.26 4.37
CA GLU A 29 2.95 -36.96 4.30
C GLU A 29 1.98 -35.81 3.95
N LEU A 30 1.10 -36.03 2.98
CA LEU A 30 0.11 -35.01 2.59
C LEU A 30 -0.98 -34.86 3.65
N ARG A 31 -1.29 -35.92 4.41
CA ARG A 31 -2.20 -35.83 5.56
C ARG A 31 -1.59 -34.99 6.68
N GLU A 32 -0.30 -35.18 6.97
CA GLU A 32 0.41 -34.34 7.92
C GLU A 32 0.41 -32.87 7.47
N LEU A 33 0.61 -32.60 6.18
CA LEU A 33 0.52 -31.25 5.62
C LEU A 33 -0.89 -30.66 5.77
N TYR A 34 -1.95 -31.42 5.47
CA TYR A 34 -3.34 -31.00 5.67
C TYR A 34 -3.61 -30.62 7.14
N ASP A 35 -3.23 -31.48 8.09
CA ASP A 35 -3.45 -31.24 9.51
C ASP A 35 -2.67 -30.01 10.00
N LYS A 36 -1.45 -29.81 9.49
CA LYS A 36 -0.63 -28.61 9.74
C LYS A 36 -1.31 -27.34 9.24
N ARG A 37 -1.82 -27.34 8.00
CA ARG A 37 -2.54 -26.22 7.40
C ARG A 37 -3.83 -25.90 8.14
N LYS A 38 -4.61 -26.93 8.48
CA LYS A 38 -5.90 -26.80 9.17
C LYS A 38 -5.79 -26.22 10.58
N ARG A 39 -4.62 -26.32 11.21
CA ARG A 39 -4.40 -25.86 12.58
C ARG A 39 -3.67 -24.52 12.63
N GLN A 40 -2.38 -24.54 12.31
CA GLN A 40 -1.45 -23.48 12.72
C GLN A 40 -0.61 -22.91 11.59
N PHE A 41 -0.53 -23.59 10.44
CA PHE A 41 0.38 -23.22 9.33
C PHE A 41 -0.36 -22.79 8.07
N TYR A 42 -1.60 -22.29 8.20
CA TYR A 42 -2.28 -21.65 7.07
C TYR A 42 -1.72 -20.25 6.84
N PHE A 43 -1.09 -20.05 5.69
CA PHE A 43 -0.59 -18.74 5.29
C PHE A 43 -1.07 -18.30 3.90
N GLY A 44 -2.06 -18.99 3.32
CA GLY A 44 -2.81 -18.53 2.14
C GLY A 44 -2.06 -18.66 0.81
N GLU A 45 -1.35 -19.78 0.62
CA GLU A 45 -0.57 -20.03 -0.58
C GLU A 45 -1.44 -20.47 -1.76
N TYR A 46 -0.99 -20.09 -2.97
CA TYR A 46 -1.55 -20.59 -4.21
C TYR A 46 -0.56 -21.52 -4.90
N LEU A 47 -1.07 -22.69 -5.29
CA LEU A 47 -0.42 -23.54 -6.27
C LEU A 47 -0.76 -23.02 -7.67
N THR A 48 0.26 -22.93 -8.49
CA THR A 48 0.15 -22.61 -9.92
C THR A 48 0.81 -23.71 -10.71
N GLN A 49 0.29 -24.01 -11.91
CA GLN A 49 0.90 -25.01 -12.78
C GLN A 49 2.02 -24.35 -13.61
N GLY A 50 3.26 -24.77 -13.37
CA GLY A 50 4.41 -24.32 -14.16
C GLY A 50 4.96 -22.96 -13.72
N ARG A 51 5.27 -22.09 -14.68
CA ARG A 51 5.79 -20.74 -14.44
C ARG A 51 4.64 -19.74 -14.47
N VAL A 52 4.54 -18.88 -13.45
CA VAL A 52 3.59 -17.74 -13.44
C VAL A 52 4.24 -16.58 -14.19
N ASP A 53 4.43 -16.75 -15.49
CA ASP A 53 4.87 -15.69 -16.39
C ASP A 53 3.65 -15.21 -17.18
N ILE A 54 2.78 -14.48 -16.49
CA ILE A 54 1.63 -13.84 -17.12
C ILE A 54 2.12 -12.52 -17.70
N GLU A 55 2.39 -12.53 -19.01
CA GLU A 55 2.98 -11.40 -19.73
C GLU A 55 2.30 -10.07 -19.36
N GLY A 56 3.11 -9.13 -18.87
CA GLY A 56 2.63 -7.81 -18.47
C GLY A 56 1.63 -7.83 -17.31
N LYS A 57 1.56 -8.89 -16.50
CA LYS A 57 0.70 -8.96 -15.29
C LYS A 57 1.43 -9.46 -14.05
N CYS A 58 2.67 -9.91 -14.17
CA CYS A 58 3.50 -10.33 -13.05
C CYS A 58 4.91 -9.75 -13.14
N VAL A 59 5.61 -9.84 -12.02
CA VAL A 59 7.04 -9.57 -11.90
C VAL A 59 7.65 -10.66 -11.03
N GLU A 60 8.78 -11.21 -11.47
CA GLU A 60 9.51 -12.23 -10.73
C GLU A 60 10.68 -11.57 -9.99
N MET A 61 10.91 -11.97 -8.75
CA MET A 61 12.09 -11.59 -7.99
C MET A 61 12.59 -12.78 -7.18
N THR A 62 13.89 -12.80 -6.93
CA THR A 62 14.52 -13.80 -6.08
C THR A 62 14.39 -13.41 -4.61
N MET A 63 14.42 -14.41 -3.74
CA MET A 63 14.48 -14.15 -2.30
C MET A 63 15.76 -13.40 -1.93
N GLN A 64 16.88 -13.64 -2.62
CA GLN A 64 18.13 -12.90 -2.41
C GLN A 64 18.00 -11.40 -2.68
N GLN A 65 17.20 -10.98 -3.67
CA GLN A 65 16.92 -9.56 -3.91
C GLN A 65 16.20 -8.93 -2.71
N LEU A 66 15.20 -9.63 -2.15
CA LEU A 66 14.49 -9.17 -0.96
C LEU A 66 15.40 -9.12 0.28
N VAL A 67 16.25 -10.13 0.48
CA VAL A 67 17.24 -10.10 1.57
C VAL A 67 18.21 -8.94 1.38
N GLY A 68 18.74 -8.76 0.18
CA GLY A 68 19.68 -7.69 -0.17
C GLY A 68 19.08 -6.28 0.01
N GLY A 69 17.78 -6.13 -0.27
CA GLY A 69 17.02 -4.91 -0.01
C GLY A 69 16.75 -4.64 1.47
N GLY A 70 17.01 -5.62 2.35
CA GLY A 70 16.84 -5.47 3.79
C GLY A 70 15.49 -5.94 4.32
N LEU A 71 14.85 -6.92 3.68
CA LEU A 71 13.63 -7.55 4.22
C LEU A 71 13.82 -7.99 5.67
N PHE A 72 14.94 -8.64 5.98
CA PHE A 72 15.24 -9.18 7.30
C PHE A 72 15.94 -8.19 8.25
N THR A 73 16.33 -7.02 7.78
CA THR A 73 17.12 -6.07 8.60
C THR A 73 16.40 -4.76 8.87
N VAL A 74 15.55 -4.32 7.94
CA VAL A 74 14.86 -3.02 8.02
C VAL A 74 13.34 -3.19 8.00
N ILE A 75 12.82 -4.04 7.13
CA ILE A 75 11.37 -4.20 6.96
C ILE A 75 10.81 -5.09 8.07
N CYS A 76 11.23 -6.35 8.13
CA CYS A 76 10.76 -7.35 9.07
C CYS A 76 11.94 -7.99 9.86
N PRO A 77 12.57 -7.27 10.80
CA PRO A 77 13.65 -7.83 11.62
C PRO A 77 13.26 -9.10 12.39
N GLY A 78 11.98 -9.26 12.75
CA GLY A 78 11.48 -10.47 13.43
C GLY A 78 11.56 -11.75 12.60
N LEU A 79 11.80 -11.66 11.28
CA LEU A 79 12.09 -12.84 10.46
C LEU A 79 13.57 -13.24 10.48
N ASN A 80 14.45 -12.42 11.06
CA ASN A 80 15.89 -12.66 11.11
C ASN A 80 16.35 -13.29 12.43
N GLU A 81 15.48 -14.04 13.09
CA GLU A 81 15.84 -14.67 14.36
C GLU A 81 16.84 -15.82 14.13
N PRO A 82 17.94 -15.89 14.92
CA PRO A 82 18.98 -16.91 14.75
C PRO A 82 18.47 -18.35 14.81
N ASN A 83 17.32 -18.57 15.44
CA ASN A 83 16.70 -19.87 15.65
C ASN A 83 15.56 -20.17 14.67
N ASN A 84 15.34 -19.31 13.65
CA ASN A 84 14.31 -19.58 12.65
C ASN A 84 14.66 -20.84 11.86
N ASN A 85 13.85 -21.89 12.09
CA ASN A 85 13.91 -23.11 11.30
C ASN A 85 13.12 -22.87 9.99
N TRP A 86 13.84 -22.57 8.90
CA TRP A 86 13.22 -22.33 7.59
C TRP A 86 12.52 -23.57 7.00
N VAL A 87 12.75 -24.78 7.55
CA VAL A 87 11.94 -25.97 7.23
C VAL A 87 10.49 -25.77 7.69
N GLU A 88 10.27 -24.97 8.72
CA GLU A 88 8.97 -24.61 9.27
C GLU A 88 8.64 -23.14 9.04
N TRP A 89 9.03 -22.55 7.90
CA TRP A 89 8.85 -21.13 7.58
C TRP A 89 7.43 -20.60 7.77
N ALA A 90 6.42 -21.48 7.69
CA ALA A 90 5.03 -21.18 7.99
C ALA A 90 4.84 -20.59 9.40
N LYS A 91 5.62 -21.06 10.38
CA LYS A 91 5.58 -20.58 11.77
C LYS A 91 5.95 -19.09 11.87
N PRO A 92 7.15 -18.65 11.45
CA PRO A 92 7.51 -17.24 11.43
C PRO A 92 6.49 -16.35 10.69
N VAL A 93 5.89 -16.83 9.60
CA VAL A 93 4.88 -16.07 8.84
C VAL A 93 3.57 -15.92 9.63
N CYS A 94 3.09 -16.98 10.28
CA CYS A 94 1.92 -16.92 11.14
C CYS A 94 2.16 -16.06 12.39
N GLU A 95 3.35 -16.13 12.99
CA GLU A 95 3.75 -15.27 14.12
C GLU A 95 3.82 -13.80 13.72
N LEU A 96 4.39 -13.48 12.55
CA LEU A 96 4.35 -12.13 12.00
C LEU A 96 2.92 -11.61 11.88
N ARG A 97 1.99 -12.43 11.38
CA ARG A 97 0.58 -12.04 11.20
C ARG A 97 -0.07 -11.65 12.51
N VAL A 98 0.15 -12.41 13.58
CA VAL A 98 -0.32 -12.05 14.93
C VAL A 98 0.29 -10.71 15.36
N GLY A 99 1.58 -10.53 15.09
CA GLY A 99 2.32 -9.31 15.40
C GLY A 99 1.91 -8.05 14.61
N ILE A 100 1.11 -8.15 13.55
CA ILE A 100 0.62 -6.96 12.81
C ILE A 100 -0.23 -6.07 13.72
N GLY A 101 -1.03 -6.67 14.60
CA GLY A 101 -1.81 -5.93 15.62
C GLY A 101 -0.93 -5.27 16.69
N GLU A 102 0.26 -5.84 16.96
CA GLU A 102 1.18 -5.41 18.02
C GLU A 102 2.36 -4.58 17.48
N SER A 103 2.38 -4.29 16.17
CA SER A 103 3.59 -3.86 15.47
C SER A 103 4.12 -2.48 15.91
N HIS A 104 5.38 -2.20 15.59
CA HIS A 104 6.08 -0.99 16.02
C HIS A 104 5.83 0.19 15.06
N VAL A 105 5.99 1.40 15.60
CA VAL A 105 5.92 2.65 14.83
C VAL A 105 6.86 2.58 13.64
N VAL A 106 6.32 2.78 12.44
CA VAL A 106 7.15 2.83 11.23
C VAL A 106 7.92 4.13 11.19
N ASP A 107 9.25 4.05 11.04
CA ASP A 107 10.11 5.22 10.91
C ASP A 107 10.33 5.65 9.43
N GLN A 108 10.96 6.81 9.22
CA GLN A 108 11.23 7.30 7.87
C GLN A 108 12.26 6.43 7.12
N LYS A 109 13.17 5.76 7.83
CA LYS A 109 14.17 4.86 7.23
C LYS A 109 13.47 3.63 6.66
N GLN A 110 12.48 3.10 7.36
CA GLN A 110 11.68 1.95 6.92
C GLN A 110 10.85 2.28 5.69
N ILE A 111 10.19 3.45 5.65
CA ILE A 111 9.46 3.90 4.46
C ILE A 111 10.38 3.99 3.24
N ARG A 112 11.53 4.67 3.39
CA ARG A 112 12.51 4.79 2.30
C ARG A 112 13.06 3.45 1.85
N SER A 113 13.33 2.55 2.80
CA SER A 113 13.86 1.22 2.48
C SER A 113 12.82 0.40 1.74
N ALA A 114 11.55 0.43 2.14
CA ALA A 114 10.47 -0.27 1.43
C ALA A 114 10.34 0.20 -0.02
N ILE A 115 10.39 1.52 -0.24
CA ILE A 115 10.37 2.14 -1.58
C ILE A 115 11.59 1.70 -2.40
N PHE A 116 12.78 1.70 -1.80
CA PHE A 116 14.02 1.29 -2.46
C PHE A 116 13.99 -0.19 -2.84
N VAL A 117 13.59 -1.07 -1.91
CA VAL A 117 13.41 -2.50 -2.19
C VAL A 117 12.43 -2.69 -3.34
N ALA A 118 11.29 -1.98 -3.32
CA ALA A 118 10.31 -2.09 -4.39
C ALA A 118 10.87 -1.65 -5.74
N LYS A 119 11.54 -0.50 -5.80
CA LYS A 119 12.14 -0.01 -7.04
C LYS A 119 13.14 -1.02 -7.62
N ASP A 120 14.00 -1.58 -6.78
CA ASP A 120 15.06 -2.50 -7.20
C ASP A 120 14.53 -3.91 -7.54
N CYS A 121 13.49 -4.37 -6.85
CA CYS A 121 12.96 -5.73 -7.03
C CYS A 121 11.90 -5.81 -8.12
N VAL A 122 11.05 -4.79 -8.27
CA VAL A 122 9.85 -4.88 -9.10
C VAL A 122 9.69 -3.80 -10.17
N GLY A 123 10.58 -2.81 -10.20
CA GLY A 123 10.50 -1.69 -11.13
C GLY A 123 9.30 -0.77 -10.89
N ASP A 124 9.10 0.21 -11.77
CA ASP A 124 8.15 1.32 -11.54
C ASP A 124 6.69 0.87 -11.47
N ARG A 125 6.30 -0.07 -12.32
CA ARG A 125 4.91 -0.49 -12.45
C ARG A 125 4.31 -1.05 -11.16
N PHE A 126 5.10 -1.81 -10.40
CA PHE A 126 4.66 -2.43 -9.16
C PHE A 126 5.27 -1.77 -7.93
N LEU A 127 5.99 -0.66 -8.10
CA LEU A 127 6.74 0.00 -7.04
C LEU A 127 5.83 0.36 -5.86
N VAL A 128 4.79 1.16 -6.11
CA VAL A 128 3.88 1.63 -5.07
C VAL A 128 3.17 0.47 -4.36
N PRO A 129 2.47 -0.46 -5.06
CA PRO A 129 1.78 -1.54 -4.37
C PRO A 129 2.75 -2.46 -3.63
N PHE A 130 3.94 -2.73 -4.17
CA PHE A 130 4.91 -3.59 -3.51
C PHE A 130 5.50 -2.93 -2.25
N ALA A 131 5.84 -1.64 -2.31
CA ALA A 131 6.32 -0.91 -1.14
C ALA A 131 5.26 -0.86 -0.03
N LEU A 132 3.99 -0.65 -0.38
CA LEU A 132 2.89 -0.66 0.58
C LEU A 132 2.62 -2.04 1.15
N MET A 133 2.79 -3.11 0.37
CA MET A 133 2.72 -4.48 0.87
C MET A 133 3.81 -4.75 1.92
N LEU A 134 5.05 -4.32 1.65
CA LEU A 134 6.15 -4.43 2.63
C LEU A 134 5.87 -3.63 3.90
N LEU A 135 5.33 -2.42 3.78
CA LEU A 135 4.94 -1.58 4.92
C LEU A 135 3.72 -2.14 5.66
N GLY A 136 2.83 -2.84 4.97
CA GLY A 136 1.68 -3.53 5.55
C GLY A 136 2.07 -4.63 6.53
N LEU A 137 3.26 -5.20 6.40
CA LEU A 137 3.77 -6.22 7.32
C LEU A 137 4.07 -5.68 8.72
N ARG A 138 4.28 -4.36 8.89
CA ARG A 138 4.70 -3.76 10.16
C ARG A 138 4.05 -2.44 10.54
N SER A 139 3.32 -1.77 9.65
CA SER A 139 2.70 -0.49 9.99
C SER A 139 1.45 -0.64 10.84
N GLN A 140 1.23 0.32 11.73
CA GLN A 140 -0.03 0.49 12.44
C GLN A 140 -0.88 1.59 11.80
N ARG A 141 -2.19 1.61 12.05
CA ARG A 141 -3.11 2.67 11.57
C ARG A 141 -2.68 4.09 11.94
N LYS A 142 -1.96 4.27 13.05
CA LYS A 142 -1.41 5.59 13.42
C LYS A 142 -0.27 6.06 12.52
N ASP A 143 0.35 5.15 11.75
CA ASP A 143 1.41 5.46 10.79
C ASP A 143 0.85 5.84 9.41
N ASP A 144 -0.47 5.70 9.20
CA ASP A 144 -1.19 5.93 7.95
C ASP A 144 -0.85 7.29 7.34
N GLU A 145 -1.09 8.38 8.06
CA GLU A 145 -0.82 9.74 7.57
C GLU A 145 0.66 9.93 7.21
N LYS A 146 1.56 9.36 8.00
CA LYS A 146 3.00 9.48 7.78
C LYS A 146 3.42 8.76 6.49
N ILE A 147 2.91 7.54 6.28
CA ILE A 147 3.15 6.76 5.07
C ILE A 147 2.55 7.50 3.87
N ALA A 148 1.29 7.92 3.97
CA ALA A 148 0.61 8.59 2.87
C ALA A 148 1.31 9.90 2.47
N ASN A 149 1.72 10.72 3.43
CA ASN A 149 2.45 11.96 3.16
C ASN A 149 3.81 11.69 2.51
N ALA A 150 4.52 10.63 2.92
CA ALA A 150 5.78 10.26 2.30
C ALA A 150 5.59 9.83 0.83
N PHE A 151 4.57 9.02 0.54
CA PHE A 151 4.28 8.60 -0.84
C PHE A 151 3.82 9.78 -1.71
N ARG A 152 2.94 10.64 -1.21
CA ARG A 152 2.50 11.86 -1.94
C ARG A 152 3.62 12.86 -2.20
N ALA A 153 4.64 12.88 -1.36
CA ALA A 153 5.82 13.72 -1.58
C ALA A 153 6.79 13.14 -2.64
N MET A 154 6.69 11.84 -2.94
CA MET A 154 7.62 11.13 -3.80
C MET A 154 7.05 10.72 -5.16
N PHE A 155 5.75 10.50 -5.27
CA PHE A 155 5.07 9.99 -6.46
C PHE A 155 4.01 10.96 -6.98
N THR A 156 3.76 10.94 -8.29
CA THR A 156 2.69 11.74 -8.90
C THR A 156 1.31 11.13 -8.62
N ASN A 157 0.24 11.91 -8.82
CA ASN A 157 -1.13 11.40 -8.65
C ASN A 157 -1.41 10.23 -9.62
N GLU A 158 -0.83 10.24 -10.82
CA GLU A 158 -0.95 9.15 -11.78
C GLU A 158 -0.27 7.86 -11.28
N GLU A 159 0.91 7.97 -10.66
CA GLU A 159 1.62 6.84 -10.07
C GLU A 159 0.90 6.28 -8.82
N LEU A 160 0.17 7.15 -8.11
CA LEU A 160 -0.65 6.77 -6.95
C LEU A 160 -2.06 6.31 -7.33
N ASN A 161 -2.47 6.45 -8.59
CA ASN A 161 -3.72 5.92 -9.10
C ASN A 161 -3.56 4.43 -9.46
N LEU A 162 -3.73 3.58 -8.44
CA LEU A 162 -3.47 2.15 -8.53
C LEU A 162 -4.61 1.34 -9.16
N GLY A 163 -5.68 2.01 -9.62
CA GLY A 163 -6.85 1.38 -10.23
C GLY A 163 -7.65 0.50 -9.28
N GLU A 164 -8.56 -0.30 -9.85
CA GLU A 164 -9.36 -1.28 -9.10
C GLU A 164 -8.53 -2.55 -8.84
N ILE A 165 -7.76 -2.55 -7.77
CA ILE A 165 -7.16 -3.79 -7.24
C ILE A 165 -8.21 -4.49 -6.39
N LYS A 166 -8.49 -5.76 -6.72
CA LYS A 166 -9.45 -6.59 -6.00
C LYS A 166 -8.73 -7.44 -4.95
N TYR A 167 -9.22 -7.35 -3.73
CA TYR A 167 -8.70 -8.09 -2.59
C TYR A 167 -9.74 -9.11 -2.13
N ASP A 168 -9.28 -10.32 -1.81
CA ASP A 168 -10.12 -11.33 -1.16
C ASP A 168 -9.83 -11.32 0.36
N VAL A 169 -10.19 -10.20 1.00
CA VAL A 169 -10.04 -9.98 2.45
C VAL A 169 -11.07 -10.73 3.29
N GLU A 170 -12.23 -11.03 2.70
CA GLU A 170 -13.32 -11.71 3.38
C GLU A 170 -13.23 -13.23 3.31
N ALA A 171 -12.22 -13.78 2.63
CA ALA A 171 -11.93 -15.21 2.67
C ALA A 171 -11.42 -15.65 4.04
N LYS A 172 -12.38 -15.76 4.94
CA LYS A 172 -12.30 -16.36 6.25
C LYS A 172 -12.14 -17.86 6.07
N ARG A 173 -11.12 -18.43 6.70
CA ARG A 173 -10.98 -19.88 6.79
C ARG A 173 -11.28 -20.35 8.19
N VAL A 174 -12.24 -21.27 8.30
CA VAL A 174 -12.52 -21.97 9.53
C VAL A 174 -11.42 -23.02 9.71
N LEU A 175 -10.53 -22.77 10.68
CA LEU A 175 -9.47 -23.66 11.11
C LEU A 175 -9.88 -24.30 12.45
N ASP A 176 -9.21 -25.38 12.85
CA ASP A 176 -9.51 -26.09 14.12
C ASP A 176 -9.33 -25.18 15.36
N GLY A 177 -8.56 -24.08 15.22
CA GLY A 177 -8.31 -23.08 16.27
C GLY A 177 -9.08 -21.76 16.11
N GLY A 178 -10.03 -21.66 15.18
CA GLY A 178 -10.81 -20.44 14.92
C GLY A 178 -10.76 -19.97 13.47
N THR A 179 -11.19 -18.75 13.20
CA THR A 179 -11.20 -18.19 11.84
C THR A 179 -9.88 -17.48 11.56
N SER A 180 -9.14 -17.93 10.54
CA SER A 180 -7.99 -17.20 10.03
C SER A 180 -8.44 -16.11 9.06
N VAL A 181 -7.99 -14.88 9.33
CA VAL A 181 -8.06 -13.72 8.43
C VAL A 181 -6.63 -13.31 8.10
N MET A 182 -6.32 -13.02 6.83
CA MET A 182 -4.99 -12.55 6.44
C MET A 182 -4.86 -11.06 6.79
N GLU A 183 -4.52 -10.77 8.05
CA GLU A 183 -4.40 -9.39 8.55
C GLU A 183 -3.40 -8.56 7.74
N GLU A 184 -2.34 -9.18 7.19
CA GLU A 184 -1.39 -8.54 6.28
C GLU A 184 -2.06 -8.02 4.99
N LEU A 185 -3.02 -8.77 4.46
CA LEU A 185 -3.76 -8.37 3.26
C LEU A 185 -4.70 -7.23 3.55
N LYS A 186 -5.41 -7.32 4.69
CA LYS A 186 -6.30 -6.26 5.14
C LYS A 186 -5.52 -4.98 5.37
N ARG A 187 -4.37 -5.07 6.03
CA ARG A 187 -3.51 -3.91 6.27
C ARG A 187 -2.96 -3.32 4.98
N PHE A 188 -2.57 -4.17 4.03
CA PHE A 188 -2.18 -3.72 2.69
C PHE A 188 -3.33 -3.00 1.97
N GLN A 189 -4.55 -3.54 2.00
CA GLN A 189 -5.74 -2.89 1.42
C GLN A 189 -6.01 -1.51 2.05
N GLU A 190 -5.97 -1.41 3.38
CA GLU A 190 -6.15 -0.13 4.09
C GLU A 190 -5.15 0.93 3.59
N LEU A 191 -3.88 0.55 3.44
CA LEU A 191 -2.84 1.45 2.94
C LEU A 191 -3.07 1.88 1.48
N MET A 192 -3.51 0.94 0.64
CA MET A 192 -3.81 1.19 -0.76
C MET A 192 -5.00 2.14 -0.92
N GLU A 193 -6.08 1.91 -0.17
CA GLU A 193 -7.28 2.74 -0.18
C GLU A 193 -6.99 4.16 0.33
N MET A 194 -6.19 4.29 1.38
CA MET A 194 -5.77 5.58 1.93
C MET A 194 -4.98 6.42 0.91
N ILE A 195 -4.11 5.80 0.12
CA ILE A 195 -3.35 6.52 -0.91
C ILE A 195 -4.26 6.92 -2.07
N ASN A 196 -5.18 6.02 -2.46
CA ASN A 196 -6.08 6.25 -3.59
C ASN A 196 -7.18 7.29 -3.28
N THR A 197 -7.77 7.25 -2.08
CA THR A 197 -8.84 8.18 -1.65
C THR A 197 -8.38 9.63 -1.61
N SER A 198 -7.19 9.90 -1.07
CA SER A 198 -6.67 11.27 -1.05
C SER A 198 -6.07 11.73 -2.37
N SER A 199 -5.77 10.82 -3.31
CA SER A 199 -5.46 11.18 -4.70
C SER A 199 -6.72 11.70 -5.41
N ASN A 200 -7.90 11.21 -5.05
CA ASN A 200 -9.17 11.75 -5.55
C ASN A 200 -9.53 13.10 -4.90
N ASP A 201 -9.10 13.35 -3.65
CA ASP A 201 -9.17 14.67 -3.02
C ASP A 201 -8.15 15.68 -3.60
N ALA A 202 -7.17 15.24 -4.39
CA ALA A 202 -6.27 16.16 -5.09
C ALA A 202 -7.02 17.05 -6.09
N ALA A 203 -8.15 16.60 -6.64
CA ALA A 203 -9.06 17.43 -7.41
C ALA A 203 -9.74 18.53 -6.56
N GLU A 204 -9.94 18.27 -5.26
CA GLU A 204 -10.41 19.27 -4.30
C GLU A 204 -9.29 20.26 -3.94
N LYS A 205 -8.05 19.76 -3.87
CA LYS A 205 -6.85 20.58 -3.63
C LYS A 205 -6.52 21.51 -4.80
N GLU A 206 -6.65 21.01 -6.04
CA GLU A 206 -6.54 21.80 -7.27
C GLU A 206 -7.65 22.87 -7.34
N ARG A 207 -8.90 22.53 -7.00
CA ARG A 207 -10.00 23.51 -6.87
C ARG A 207 -9.75 24.55 -5.79
N LEU A 208 -9.11 24.17 -4.69
CA LEU A 208 -8.78 25.09 -3.60
C LEU A 208 -7.63 26.04 -4.02
N GLU A 209 -6.63 25.53 -4.75
CA GLU A 209 -5.53 26.32 -5.30
C GLU A 209 -6.02 27.27 -6.42
N GLU A 210 -6.91 26.81 -7.30
CA GLU A 210 -7.60 27.65 -8.29
C GLU A 210 -8.49 28.72 -7.62
N GLY A 211 -9.20 28.35 -6.55
CA GLY A 211 -10.01 29.27 -5.75
C GLY A 211 -9.16 30.34 -5.06
N ILE A 212 -8.00 29.98 -4.51
CA ILE A 212 -7.05 30.91 -3.89
C ILE A 212 -6.42 31.83 -4.95
N ALA A 213 -6.07 31.30 -6.12
CA ALA A 213 -5.56 32.10 -7.24
C ALA A 213 -6.61 33.13 -7.73
N ALA A 214 -7.87 32.72 -7.87
CA ALA A 214 -8.96 33.60 -8.27
C ALA A 214 -9.27 34.70 -7.23
N ILE A 215 -9.15 34.40 -5.94
CA ILE A 215 -9.30 35.40 -4.85
C ILE A 215 -8.13 36.40 -4.88
N SER A 216 -6.91 35.92 -5.11
CA SER A 216 -5.72 36.77 -5.21
C SER A 216 -5.80 37.73 -6.40
N ASP A 217 -6.23 37.24 -7.57
CA ASP A 217 -6.46 38.06 -8.76
C ASP A 217 -7.57 39.11 -8.58
N SER A 218 -8.63 38.75 -7.84
CA SER A 218 -9.70 39.69 -7.49
C SER A 218 -9.20 40.82 -6.57
N PHE A 219 -8.32 40.49 -5.61
CA PHE A 219 -7.72 41.47 -4.70
C PHE A 219 -6.74 42.41 -5.42
N VAL A 220 -5.98 41.90 -6.39
CA VAL A 220 -5.10 42.71 -7.26
C VAL A 220 -5.92 43.66 -8.14
N ARG A 221 -7.07 43.22 -8.66
CA ARG A 221 -7.96 44.10 -9.45
C ARG A 221 -8.61 45.19 -8.59
N LEU A 222 -9.04 44.86 -7.38
CA LEU A 222 -9.63 45.82 -6.44
C LEU A 222 -8.63 46.91 -6.01
N SER A 223 -7.38 46.52 -5.71
CA SER A 223 -6.31 47.47 -5.35
C SER A 223 -5.86 48.35 -6.54
N ALA A 224 -5.94 47.85 -7.78
CA ALA A 224 -5.70 48.65 -8.97
C ALA A 224 -6.82 49.69 -9.23
N THR A 225 -8.08 49.35 -8.94
CA THR A 225 -9.21 50.28 -9.04
C THR A 225 -9.20 51.37 -7.96
N GLU A 226 -8.76 51.07 -6.73
CA GLU A 226 -8.58 52.07 -5.68
C GLU A 226 -7.44 53.04 -6.01
N SER A 227 -6.32 52.54 -6.56
CA SER A 227 -5.20 53.38 -7.01
C SER A 227 -5.58 54.33 -8.15
N SER A 228 -6.54 53.94 -9.00
CA SER A 228 -7.07 54.77 -10.09
C SER A 228 -8.01 55.87 -9.58
N ASN A 229 -8.75 55.63 -8.50
CA ASN A 229 -9.65 56.61 -7.88
C ASN A 229 -8.90 57.65 -7.02
N VAL A 230 -7.75 57.31 -6.44
CA VAL A 230 -6.93 58.26 -5.66
C VAL A 230 -6.27 59.32 -6.57
N ILE A 231 -5.91 58.97 -7.81
CA ILE A 231 -5.31 59.90 -8.78
C ILE A 231 -6.31 60.95 -9.28
N PHE A 232 -7.62 60.66 -9.29
CA PHE A 232 -8.64 61.63 -9.72
C PHE A 232 -9.06 62.64 -8.65
N SER A 233 -8.76 62.39 -7.36
CA SER A 233 -9.21 63.26 -6.25
C SER A 233 -8.26 64.42 -5.90
N SER A 234 -7.04 64.45 -6.44
CA SER A 234 -5.98 65.37 -6.02
C SER A 234 -5.76 66.62 -6.91
N ARG A 235 -6.60 66.86 -7.94
CA ARG A 235 -6.58 68.09 -8.75
C ARG A 235 -7.82 68.97 -8.55
N ARG A 236 -7.92 69.65 -7.40
CA ARG A 236 -8.65 70.93 -7.24
C ARG A 236 -8.30 71.59 -5.90
N ARG A 237 -7.16 72.29 -5.83
CA ARG A 237 -6.98 73.39 -4.88
C ARG A 237 -6.74 74.70 -5.65
N ARG A 238 -7.64 75.65 -5.41
CA ARG A 238 -7.72 76.99 -5.99
C ARG A 238 -6.44 77.79 -5.74
N VAL A 239 -6.04 78.59 -6.73
CA VAL A 239 -5.30 79.84 -6.52
C VAL A 239 -6.27 80.99 -6.74
N VAL A 240 -6.62 81.70 -5.67
CA VAL A 240 -7.34 82.98 -5.70
C VAL A 240 -6.28 84.08 -5.69
N LYS A 241 -6.30 84.98 -6.69
CA LYS A 241 -5.58 86.25 -6.64
C LYS A 241 -6.59 87.40 -6.51
N LYS A 242 -6.41 88.20 -5.44
CA LYS A 242 -7.05 89.50 -5.22
C LYS A 242 -6.43 90.57 -6.15
N PRO A 243 -7.16 91.65 -6.44
CA PRO A 243 -6.94 92.91 -5.72
C PRO A 243 -8.06 93.24 -4.72
#